data_AF-A0A8D9BDI4-F1
#
_entry.id   AF-A0A8D9BDI4-F1
#
_cell.length_a   1.000
_cell.length_b   1.000
_cell.length_c   1.000
_cell.angle_alpha   90.00
_cell.angle_beta   90.00
_cell.angle_gamma   90.00
#
_symmetry.space_group_name_H-M   'P 1'
#
loop_
_entity.id
_entity.type
_entity.pdbx_description
1 polymer ?
#
loop_
_entity_poly.entity_id
_entity_poly.type
_entity_poly.pdbx_seq_one_letter_code
_entity_poly.pdbx_strand_id
1 'polypeptide(L)'
;MDMIVLSDARGMVCVCHHYLYQVVQPPKSGCDTVHFAYSVILLHHSTMIHTSVTGVPYDQALDMRPTFLLIEDYLMIHAPGLFLHYLDVCLSHAPSAHIFLPSPPSSSPVQYIPLSFAPGLVLDVLSLSLFSRVIQDSRLIDLATASDCGLERKLAILHYFLVHRNNQAAVTKILEPLGETISDPNTGTILQEVLLAASYAATVATFNSDTSSFAPLLPYSVHKYTTRQEMKLSKSSTLSVAQDTLSSPVSVMLLSPQQRLNPYKRDVWNLLYEAQTGVKPGRFVPHTVVNKLLVSLHCYQPEALSRCTTPLSPSTTLGSTNDLLRLLRFKEPLPFVEKEVVTATRQEHITSVNLRELSIHLLKWSSVHGRNTKTPVFVHNVSTQYVATQVEVSRWLCFVVTSAARLKPSYTRGFQYIDSLTVWEARILFLLYDRFNSCCGCIGFPVPPGFTSFFAYLSYRTLEISRFLQYVERGVFELNIDVIKSIFADMLVRCKAELESTLLKCCPVLTLF
;
A
#
# COMPACT_ATOMS: atom_id res chain seq x y z
N MET A 1 -14.92 -34.91 -8.28
CA MET A 1 -14.63 -33.48 -8.07
C MET A 1 -14.98 -33.16 -6.64
N ASP A 2 -13.99 -32.85 -5.82
CA ASP A 2 -14.20 -32.51 -4.41
C ASP A 2 -14.36 -31.00 -4.31
N MET A 3 -15.61 -30.55 -4.15
CA MET A 3 -15.95 -29.14 -3.97
C MET A 3 -16.11 -28.84 -2.47
N ILE A 4 -15.46 -27.79 -2.00
CA ILE A 4 -15.48 -27.34 -0.61
C ILE A 4 -16.07 -25.94 -0.56
N VAL A 5 -17.08 -25.74 0.27
CA VAL A 5 -17.68 -24.42 0.50
C VAL A 5 -17.25 -23.94 1.89
N LEU A 6 -16.61 -22.78 1.94
CA LEU A 6 -16.19 -22.14 3.18
C LEU A 6 -16.96 -20.83 3.37
N SER A 7 -17.43 -20.60 4.58
CA SER A 7 -18.10 -19.35 4.93
C SER A 7 -17.85 -18.94 6.37
N ASP A 8 -18.01 -17.66 6.66
CA ASP A 8 -17.94 -17.13 8.03
C ASP A 8 -19.16 -16.26 8.39
N ALA A 9 -19.22 -15.84 9.65
CA ALA A 9 -20.31 -15.01 10.15
C ALA A 9 -20.31 -13.58 9.58
N ARG A 10 -19.21 -13.12 8.99
CA ARG A 10 -19.09 -11.79 8.38
C ARG A 10 -19.67 -11.72 6.98
N GLY A 11 -19.97 -12.88 6.36
CA GLY A 11 -20.54 -12.95 5.02
C GLY A 11 -19.54 -13.33 3.93
N MET A 12 -18.33 -13.77 4.29
CA MET A 12 -17.40 -14.34 3.30
C MET A 12 -17.94 -15.68 2.84
N VAL A 13 -17.96 -15.92 1.52
CA VAL A 13 -18.35 -17.22 0.96
C VAL A 13 -17.43 -17.56 -0.20
N CYS A 14 -16.69 -18.65 -0.03
CA CYS A 14 -15.70 -19.16 -0.98
C CYS A 14 -16.07 -20.56 -1.44
N VAL A 15 -16.13 -20.78 -2.75
CA VAL A 15 -16.29 -22.12 -3.34
C VAL A 15 -14.95 -22.56 -3.90
N CYS A 16 -14.36 -23.60 -3.32
CA CYS A 16 -13.03 -24.08 -3.63
C CYS A 16 -13.10 -25.45 -4.29
N HIS A 17 -12.30 -25.68 -5.31
CA HIS A 17 -12.09 -27.01 -5.87
C HIS A 17 -10.68 -27.12 -6.42
N HIS A 18 -10.19 -28.36 -6.53
CA HIS A 18 -8.90 -28.67 -7.13
C HIS A 18 -9.02 -29.82 -8.12
N TYR A 19 -8.08 -29.91 -9.05
CA TYR A 19 -8.02 -30.95 -10.05
C TYR A 19 -6.59 -31.13 -10.59
N LEU A 20 -6.34 -32.30 -11.14
CA LEU A 20 -5.10 -32.64 -11.85
C LEU A 20 -5.42 -32.78 -13.34
N TYR A 21 -4.51 -32.32 -14.20
CA TYR A 21 -4.63 -32.53 -15.64
C TYR A 21 -3.25 -32.64 -16.29
N GLN A 22 -3.20 -33.30 -17.44
CA GLN A 22 -2.01 -33.38 -18.28
C GLN A 22 -2.29 -32.63 -19.59
N VAL A 23 -1.34 -31.81 -20.05
CA VAL A 23 -1.46 -31.22 -21.39
C VAL A 23 -1.33 -32.34 -22.40
N VAL A 24 -2.26 -32.40 -23.36
CA VAL A 24 -2.23 -33.41 -24.44
C VAL A 24 -0.96 -33.21 -25.27
N GLN A 25 0.09 -33.97 -24.97
CA GLN A 25 1.33 -34.00 -25.74
C GLN A 25 1.33 -35.24 -26.65
N PRO A 26 1.90 -35.16 -27.87
CA PRO A 26 2.20 -36.36 -28.65
C PRO A 26 3.15 -37.26 -27.84
N PRO A 27 3.05 -38.59 -27.95
CA PRO A 27 3.72 -39.53 -27.06
C PRO A 27 5.24 -39.36 -27.14
N LYS A 28 5.82 -38.63 -26.18
CA LYS A 28 7.24 -38.62 -25.88
C LYS A 28 7.41 -39.35 -24.56
N SER A 29 8.03 -40.52 -24.65
CA SER A 29 8.42 -41.35 -23.53
C SER A 29 9.25 -40.56 -22.52
N GLY A 30 8.81 -40.55 -21.26
CA GLY A 30 9.67 -40.22 -20.12
C GLY A 30 9.35 -38.97 -19.29
N CYS A 31 8.20 -38.31 -19.44
CA CYS A 31 7.82 -37.19 -18.57
C CYS A 31 6.49 -37.45 -17.84
N ASP A 32 6.53 -38.18 -16.73
CA ASP A 32 5.41 -38.43 -15.82
C ASP A 32 5.16 -37.19 -14.93
N THR A 33 4.91 -36.04 -15.56
CA THR A 33 4.51 -34.83 -14.84
C THR A 33 3.10 -34.40 -15.21
N VAL A 34 2.39 -33.85 -14.23
CA VAL A 34 1.04 -33.32 -14.37
C VAL A 34 0.98 -31.88 -13.90
N HIS A 35 -0.12 -31.22 -14.23
CA HIS A 35 -0.49 -29.92 -13.71
C HIS A 35 -1.42 -30.09 -12.52
N PHE A 36 -1.04 -29.51 -11.39
CA PHE A 36 -1.93 -29.34 -10.24
C PHE A 36 -2.61 -27.99 -10.34
N ALA A 37 -3.93 -27.94 -10.26
CA ALA A 37 -4.65 -26.68 -10.28
C ALA A 37 -5.77 -26.64 -9.24
N TYR A 38 -6.09 -25.42 -8.82
CA TYR A 38 -7.25 -25.16 -7.99
C TYR A 38 -7.89 -23.83 -8.40
N SER A 39 -9.19 -23.73 -8.16
CA SER A 39 -9.90 -22.46 -8.34
C SER A 39 -10.74 -22.16 -7.11
N VAL A 40 -10.74 -20.88 -6.76
CA VAL A 40 -11.51 -20.32 -5.65
C VAL A 40 -12.45 -19.27 -6.22
N ILE A 41 -13.75 -19.51 -6.07
CA ILE A 41 -14.78 -18.54 -6.42
C ILE A 41 -15.13 -17.77 -5.15
N LEU A 42 -14.81 -16.48 -5.13
CA LEU A 42 -15.16 -15.54 -4.07
C LEU A 42 -16.52 -14.94 -4.40
N LEU A 43 -17.59 -15.50 -3.83
CA LEU A 43 -18.94 -15.07 -4.18
C LEU A 43 -19.18 -13.61 -3.79
N HIS A 44 -18.70 -13.19 -2.61
CA HIS A 44 -18.82 -11.80 -2.14
C HIS A 44 -18.07 -10.80 -3.04
N HIS A 45 -17.05 -11.27 -3.75
CA HIS A 45 -16.33 -10.45 -4.72
C HIS A 45 -16.75 -10.67 -6.17
N SER A 46 -17.64 -11.62 -6.45
CA SER A 46 -17.96 -12.02 -7.83
C SER A 46 -16.70 -12.26 -8.66
N THR A 47 -15.70 -12.89 -8.05
CA THR A 47 -14.36 -13.07 -8.64
C THR A 47 -13.98 -14.55 -8.57
N MET A 48 -13.37 -15.06 -9.62
CA MET A 48 -12.70 -16.35 -9.63
C MET A 48 -11.19 -16.13 -9.60
N ILE A 49 -10.50 -16.81 -8.68
CA ILE A 49 -9.05 -16.93 -8.69
C ILE A 49 -8.72 -18.35 -9.14
N HIS A 50 -7.96 -18.47 -10.22
CA HIS A 50 -7.49 -19.74 -10.74
C HIS A 50 -5.97 -19.83 -10.62
N THR A 51 -5.48 -20.89 -9.98
CA THR A 51 -4.06 -21.14 -9.81
C THR A 51 -3.69 -22.48 -10.40
N SER A 52 -2.62 -22.52 -11.19
CA SER A 52 -2.05 -23.75 -11.73
C SER A 52 -0.56 -23.84 -11.49
N VAL A 53 -0.10 -25.04 -11.13
CA VAL A 53 1.29 -25.42 -10.95
C VAL A 53 1.67 -26.44 -11.99
N THR A 54 2.73 -26.15 -12.73
CA THR A 54 3.24 -27.00 -13.80
C THR A 54 4.36 -27.92 -13.31
N GLY A 55 4.56 -29.04 -14.00
CA GLY A 55 5.72 -29.91 -13.79
C GLY A 55 5.74 -30.60 -12.43
N VAL A 56 4.58 -30.99 -11.90
CA VAL A 56 4.46 -31.77 -10.65
C VAL A 56 4.64 -33.26 -10.99
N PRO A 57 5.55 -34.00 -10.33
CA PRO A 57 5.68 -35.44 -10.54
C PRO A 57 4.35 -36.17 -10.27
N TYR A 58 3.99 -37.13 -11.13
CA TYR A 58 2.71 -37.84 -11.04
C TYR A 58 2.52 -38.55 -9.70
N ASP A 59 3.56 -39.24 -9.21
CA ASP A 59 3.53 -39.94 -7.92
C ASP A 59 3.24 -39.00 -6.76
N GLN A 60 3.82 -37.80 -6.77
CA GLN A 60 3.56 -36.77 -5.75
C GLN A 60 2.13 -36.22 -5.86
N ALA A 61 1.59 -36.13 -7.08
CA ALA A 61 0.27 -35.55 -7.34
C ALA A 61 -0.89 -36.46 -6.91
N LEU A 62 -0.74 -37.79 -7.03
CA LEU A 62 -1.81 -38.76 -6.71
C LEU A 62 -2.31 -38.65 -5.26
N ASP A 63 -1.37 -38.53 -4.32
CA ASP A 63 -1.65 -38.43 -2.88
C ASP A 63 -1.91 -36.99 -2.44
N MET A 64 -1.82 -36.02 -3.36
CA MET A 64 -1.99 -34.62 -3.02
C MET A 64 -3.45 -34.33 -2.72
N ARG A 65 -3.70 -33.88 -1.49
CA ARG A 65 -5.00 -33.38 -1.05
C ARG A 65 -4.79 -31.98 -0.49
N PRO A 66 -5.09 -30.92 -1.26
CA PRO A 66 -4.91 -29.57 -0.78
C PRO A 66 -5.91 -29.25 0.34
N THR A 67 -5.41 -28.61 1.39
CA THR A 67 -6.24 -28.12 2.49
C THR A 67 -6.66 -26.69 2.20
N PHE A 68 -7.96 -26.41 2.27
CA PHE A 68 -8.51 -25.05 2.26
C PHE A 68 -8.95 -24.68 3.67
N LEU A 69 -8.45 -23.57 4.21
CA LEU A 69 -8.76 -23.10 5.55
C LEU A 69 -8.90 -21.58 5.57
N LEU A 70 -10.02 -21.10 6.08
CA LEU A 70 -10.22 -19.67 6.30
C LEU A 70 -9.51 -19.25 7.60
N ILE A 71 -8.65 -18.24 7.53
CA ILE A 71 -7.89 -17.66 8.63
C ILE A 71 -8.06 -16.14 8.57
N GLU A 72 -8.88 -15.58 9.46
CA GLU A 72 -9.19 -14.15 9.49
C GLU A 72 -9.67 -13.63 8.12
N ASP A 73 -8.91 -12.73 7.47
CA ASP A 73 -9.19 -12.16 6.15
C ASP A 73 -8.57 -12.96 4.97
N TYR A 74 -7.90 -14.08 5.27
CA TYR A 74 -7.19 -14.88 4.28
C TYR A 74 -7.76 -16.28 4.15
N LEU A 75 -7.77 -16.79 2.91
CA LEU A 75 -7.95 -18.20 2.63
C LEU A 75 -6.58 -18.84 2.45
N MET A 76 -6.21 -19.73 3.37
CA MET A 76 -5.01 -20.55 3.28
C MET A 76 -5.29 -21.78 2.42
N ILE A 77 -4.47 -21.97 1.38
CA ILE A 77 -4.39 -23.18 0.57
C ILE A 77 -3.04 -23.82 0.83
N HIS A 78 -3.06 -25.01 1.43
CA HIS A 78 -1.87 -25.81 1.65
C HIS A 78 -1.86 -26.99 0.69
N ALA A 79 -0.90 -27.02 -0.24
CA ALA A 79 -0.64 -28.17 -1.10
C ALA A 79 0.57 -28.92 -0.54
N PRO A 80 0.39 -30.09 0.11
CA PRO A 80 1.45 -30.78 0.83
C PRO A 80 2.68 -31.02 -0.06
N GLY A 81 3.85 -30.60 0.41
CA GLY A 81 5.12 -30.76 -0.30
C GLY A 81 5.32 -29.86 -1.53
N LEU A 82 4.37 -28.96 -1.84
CA LEU A 82 4.52 -27.98 -2.92
C LEU A 82 4.61 -26.55 -2.39
N PHE A 83 3.55 -26.09 -1.72
CA PHE A 83 3.44 -24.69 -1.30
C PHE A 83 2.37 -24.44 -0.24
N LEU A 84 2.45 -23.25 0.33
CA LEU A 84 1.42 -22.61 1.13
C LEU A 84 1.05 -21.28 0.47
N HIS A 85 -0.23 -21.07 0.19
CA HIS A 85 -0.72 -19.88 -0.49
C HIS A 85 -1.83 -19.22 0.34
N TYR A 86 -1.63 -17.97 0.72
CA TYR A 86 -2.64 -17.17 1.40
C TYR A 86 -3.30 -16.22 0.40
N LEU A 87 -4.56 -16.49 0.05
CA LEU A 87 -5.35 -15.59 -0.75
C LEU A 87 -6.02 -14.57 0.16
N ASP A 88 -5.71 -13.29 -0.02
CA ASP A 88 -6.51 -12.19 0.50
C ASP A 88 -7.95 -12.27 -0.04
N VAL A 89 -8.90 -12.50 0.86
CA VAL A 89 -10.33 -12.65 0.59
C VAL A 89 -11.17 -11.65 1.38
N CYS A 90 -10.53 -10.60 1.91
CA CYS A 90 -11.16 -9.62 2.79
C CYS A 90 -12.42 -8.99 2.19
N LEU A 91 -13.43 -8.70 3.01
CA LEU A 91 -14.67 -8.05 2.56
C LEU A 91 -14.49 -6.56 2.24
N SER A 92 -13.50 -5.90 2.86
CA SER A 92 -13.38 -4.43 2.82
C SER A 92 -12.81 -3.89 1.50
N HIS A 93 -12.09 -4.73 0.77
CA HIS A 93 -11.45 -4.37 -0.48
C HIS A 93 -11.37 -5.54 -1.46
N ALA A 94 -11.00 -5.27 -2.71
CA ALA A 94 -10.86 -6.30 -3.73
C ALA A 94 -9.72 -7.28 -3.40
N PRO A 95 -9.84 -8.57 -3.79
CA PRO A 95 -8.80 -9.58 -3.58
C PRO A 95 -7.60 -9.28 -4.48
N SER A 96 -6.41 -9.31 -3.87
CA SER A 96 -5.35 -8.41 -4.31
C SER A 96 -3.94 -8.86 -3.94
N ALA A 97 -3.73 -9.09 -2.65
CA ALA A 97 -2.41 -9.27 -2.06
C ALA A 97 -2.21 -10.74 -1.66
N HIS A 98 -2.08 -11.60 -2.65
CA HIS A 98 -1.91 -13.03 -2.41
C HIS A 98 -0.47 -13.36 -2.01
N ILE A 99 -0.28 -13.97 -0.83
CA ILE A 99 1.04 -14.30 -0.30
C ILE A 99 1.36 -15.75 -0.62
N PHE A 100 2.39 -15.94 -1.45
CA PHE A 100 2.84 -17.25 -1.86
C PHE A 100 4.14 -17.67 -1.15
N LEU A 101 4.12 -18.87 -0.57
CA LEU A 101 5.22 -19.47 0.17
C LEU A 101 5.56 -20.86 -0.39
N PRO A 102 6.71 -21.06 -1.05
CA PRO A 102 7.13 -22.39 -1.48
C PRO A 102 7.38 -23.31 -0.27
N SER A 103 7.09 -24.60 -0.42
CA SER A 103 7.46 -25.59 0.60
C SER A 103 8.98 -25.81 0.55
N PRO A 104 9.68 -25.89 1.69
CA PRO A 104 11.08 -26.27 1.68
C PRO A 104 11.22 -27.71 1.17
N PRO A 105 12.29 -28.05 0.43
CA PRO A 105 12.44 -29.36 -0.21
C PRO A 105 12.55 -30.53 0.78
N SER A 106 12.83 -30.25 2.06
CA SER A 106 12.99 -31.25 3.13
C SER A 106 11.74 -31.42 4.03
N SER A 107 10.65 -30.70 3.77
CA SER A 107 9.43 -30.85 4.60
C SER A 107 8.73 -32.17 4.30
N SER A 108 8.40 -32.94 5.34
CA SER A 108 7.44 -34.03 5.20
C SER A 108 6.09 -33.50 4.69
N PRO A 109 5.41 -34.22 3.79
CA PRO A 109 4.09 -33.81 3.33
C PRO A 109 3.10 -33.96 4.49
N VAL A 110 2.76 -32.86 5.13
CA VAL A 110 1.76 -32.85 6.21
C VAL A 110 0.37 -32.65 5.61
N GLN A 111 -0.58 -33.51 5.95
CA GLN A 111 -1.97 -33.34 5.55
C GLN A 111 -2.76 -32.76 6.72
N TYR A 112 -3.47 -31.65 6.45
CA TYR A 112 -4.30 -30.98 7.44
C TYR A 112 -5.77 -31.19 7.15
N ILE A 113 -6.54 -31.52 8.19
CA ILE A 113 -8.00 -31.58 8.14
C ILE A 113 -8.55 -30.41 8.97
N PRO A 114 -9.22 -29.43 8.35
CA PRO A 114 -9.92 -28.36 9.07
C PRO A 114 -11.07 -28.91 9.92
N LEU A 115 -11.22 -28.38 11.14
CA LEU A 115 -12.32 -28.76 12.02
C LEU A 115 -13.52 -27.84 11.82
N SER A 116 -14.67 -28.39 11.43
CA SER A 116 -15.89 -27.63 11.17
C SER A 116 -16.47 -26.93 12.40
N PHE A 117 -16.28 -27.51 13.59
CA PHE A 117 -16.79 -26.96 14.86
C PHE A 117 -15.86 -25.93 15.50
N ALA A 118 -14.61 -25.82 15.04
CA ALA A 118 -13.61 -24.92 15.61
C ALA A 118 -12.79 -24.23 14.48
N PRO A 119 -13.28 -23.07 13.99
CA PRO A 119 -12.62 -22.32 12.92
C PRO A 119 -11.15 -22.03 13.27
N GLY A 120 -10.25 -22.22 12.30
CA GLY A 120 -8.81 -22.01 12.47
C GLY A 120 -8.04 -23.17 13.10
N LEU A 121 -8.71 -24.18 13.66
CA LEU A 121 -8.06 -25.42 14.11
C LEU A 121 -7.95 -26.44 12.98
N VAL A 122 -6.80 -27.09 12.91
CA VAL A 122 -6.52 -28.20 12.01
C VAL A 122 -5.99 -29.41 12.77
N LEU A 123 -6.39 -30.59 12.31
CA LEU A 123 -5.79 -31.86 12.72
C LEU A 123 -4.69 -32.22 11.72
N ASP A 124 -3.49 -32.47 12.23
CA ASP A 124 -2.45 -33.15 11.46
C ASP A 124 -2.76 -34.65 11.45
N VAL A 125 -2.96 -35.21 10.26
CA VAL A 125 -3.37 -36.60 10.08
C VAL A 125 -2.28 -37.57 10.51
N LEU A 126 -1.00 -37.20 10.36
CA LEU A 126 0.13 -38.09 10.63
C LEU A 126 0.45 -38.13 12.13
N SER A 127 0.48 -36.98 12.79
CA SER A 127 0.79 -36.91 14.22
C SER A 127 -0.44 -37.02 15.12
N LEU A 128 -1.65 -36.93 14.54
CA LEU A 128 -2.94 -36.84 15.25
C LEU A 128 -2.99 -35.68 16.27
N SER A 129 -2.16 -34.65 16.08
CA SER A 129 -2.12 -33.49 16.95
C SER A 129 -2.93 -32.33 16.37
N LEU A 130 -3.57 -31.60 17.27
CA LEU A 130 -4.36 -30.41 16.95
C LEU A 130 -3.49 -29.17 16.98
N PHE A 131 -3.62 -28.33 15.96
CA PHE A 131 -2.91 -27.07 15.84
C PHE A 131 -3.86 -25.93 15.48
N SER A 132 -3.64 -24.76 16.07
CA SER A 132 -4.21 -23.52 15.56
C SER A 132 -3.31 -22.97 14.47
N ARG A 133 -3.87 -22.77 13.27
CA ARG A 133 -3.13 -22.19 12.16
C ARG A 133 -3.29 -20.67 12.16
N VAL A 134 -2.15 -19.99 12.37
CA VAL A 134 -2.02 -18.54 12.33
C VAL A 134 -0.92 -18.18 11.33
N ILE A 135 -1.09 -17.05 10.64
CA ILE A 135 -0.05 -16.48 9.79
C ILE A 135 1.12 -16.02 10.69
N GLN A 136 2.30 -16.59 10.48
CA GLN A 136 3.48 -16.29 11.30
C GLN A 136 4.18 -15.03 10.81
N ASP A 137 3.98 -13.93 11.54
CA ASP A 137 4.57 -12.62 11.23
C ASP A 137 6.10 -12.68 11.08
N SER A 138 6.82 -13.40 11.96
CA SER A 138 8.28 -13.55 11.88
C SER A 138 8.74 -14.15 10.55
N ARG A 139 8.11 -15.24 10.11
CA ARG A 139 8.42 -15.91 8.85
C ARG A 139 8.17 -15.00 7.65
N LEU A 140 7.10 -14.19 7.68
CA LEU A 140 6.82 -13.24 6.60
C LEU A 140 7.86 -12.11 6.55
N ILE A 141 8.29 -11.60 7.71
CA ILE A 141 9.35 -10.59 7.79
C ILE A 141 10.64 -11.15 7.20
N ASP A 142 11.07 -12.34 7.64
CA ASP A 142 12.32 -12.96 7.17
C ASP A 142 12.31 -13.14 5.65
N LEU A 143 11.19 -13.60 5.09
CA LEU A 143 11.00 -13.75 3.64
C LEU A 143 10.98 -12.41 2.89
N ALA A 144 10.39 -11.36 3.46
CA ALA A 144 10.35 -10.04 2.82
C ALA A 144 11.72 -9.33 2.86
N THR A 145 12.57 -9.68 3.83
CA THR A 145 13.96 -9.19 3.94
C THR A 145 14.97 -10.00 3.14
N ALA A 146 14.61 -11.20 2.66
CA ALA A 146 15.47 -12.03 1.83
C ALA A 146 15.77 -11.35 0.47
N SER A 147 16.99 -11.52 -0.02
CA SER A 147 17.47 -10.89 -1.26
C SER A 147 16.80 -11.41 -2.54
N ASP A 148 16.22 -12.61 -2.48
CA ASP A 148 15.51 -13.27 -3.58
C ASP A 148 13.98 -13.05 -3.52
N CYS A 149 13.52 -12.17 -2.64
CA CYS A 149 12.10 -11.85 -2.53
C CYS A 149 11.64 -11.01 -3.72
N GLY A 150 10.91 -11.64 -4.64
CA GLY A 150 10.29 -10.94 -5.78
C GLY A 150 9.32 -9.84 -5.34
N LEU A 151 9.19 -8.81 -6.19
CA LEU A 151 8.39 -7.61 -5.90
C LEU A 151 6.96 -7.94 -5.46
N GLU A 152 6.24 -8.74 -6.24
CA GLU A 152 4.82 -9.10 -5.97
C GLU A 152 4.62 -9.67 -4.56
N ARG A 153 5.51 -10.58 -4.15
CA ARG A 153 5.48 -11.18 -2.82
C ARG A 153 5.77 -10.14 -1.74
N LYS A 154 6.76 -9.27 -1.96
CA LYS A 154 7.13 -8.22 -1.02
C LYS A 154 5.98 -7.21 -0.83
N LEU A 155 5.30 -6.82 -1.90
CA LEU A 155 4.11 -5.96 -1.85
C LEU A 155 2.95 -6.65 -1.13
N ALA A 156 2.70 -7.94 -1.41
CA ALA A 156 1.64 -8.67 -0.72
C ALA A 156 1.88 -8.79 0.81
N ILE A 157 3.14 -9.01 1.22
CA ILE A 157 3.52 -9.06 2.65
C ILE A 157 3.39 -7.68 3.30
N LEU A 158 3.79 -6.60 2.61
CA LEU A 158 3.60 -5.23 3.10
C LEU A 158 2.12 -4.88 3.25
N HIS A 159 1.29 -5.21 2.26
CA HIS A 159 -0.16 -5.05 2.33
C HIS A 159 -0.75 -5.79 3.54
N TYR A 160 -0.33 -7.04 3.79
CA TYR A 160 -0.75 -7.78 4.99
C TYR A 160 -0.44 -7.03 6.29
N PHE A 161 0.81 -6.57 6.45
CA PHE A 161 1.19 -5.88 7.68
C PHE A 161 0.53 -4.52 7.85
N LEU A 162 0.26 -3.80 6.76
CA LEU A 162 -0.35 -2.48 6.80
C LEU A 162 -1.87 -2.55 6.95
N VAL A 163 -2.54 -3.32 6.09
CA VAL A 163 -4.01 -3.32 5.97
C VAL A 163 -4.68 -4.29 6.95
N HIS A 164 -4.11 -5.48 7.15
CA HIS A 164 -4.75 -6.52 7.95
C HIS A 164 -4.25 -6.59 9.39
N ARG A 165 -2.94 -6.37 9.62
CA ARG A 165 -2.34 -6.44 10.97
C ARG A 165 -2.12 -5.11 11.64
N ASN A 166 -2.05 -4.02 10.89
CA ASN A 166 -1.63 -2.69 11.38
C ASN A 166 -0.32 -2.73 12.19
N ASN A 167 0.67 -3.51 11.73
CA ASN A 167 1.94 -3.74 12.41
C ASN A 167 3.06 -2.91 11.75
N GLN A 168 3.17 -1.65 12.17
CA GLN A 168 4.17 -0.72 11.64
C GLN A 168 5.62 -1.16 11.93
N ALA A 169 5.86 -1.84 13.06
CA ALA A 169 7.20 -2.31 13.44
C ALA A 169 7.72 -3.38 12.45
N ALA A 170 6.86 -4.29 12.01
CA ALA A 170 7.19 -5.26 10.97
C ALA A 170 7.55 -4.57 9.65
N VAL A 171 6.79 -3.54 9.26
CA VAL A 171 7.06 -2.77 8.04
C VAL A 171 8.39 -2.03 8.12
N THR A 172 8.71 -1.39 9.25
CA THR A 172 10.03 -0.77 9.46
C THR A 172 11.14 -1.78 9.25
N LYS A 173 11.03 -2.98 9.85
CA LYS A 173 12.04 -4.05 9.71
C LYS A 173 12.17 -4.56 8.27
N ILE A 174 11.07 -4.62 7.51
CA ILE A 174 11.09 -5.00 6.09
C ILE A 174 11.79 -3.94 5.22
N LEU A 175 11.69 -2.67 5.60
CA LEU A 175 12.27 -1.54 4.87
C LEU A 175 13.71 -1.20 5.29
N GLU A 176 14.21 -1.71 6.42
CA GLU A 176 15.59 -1.52 6.87
C GLU A 176 16.64 -1.84 5.79
N PRO A 177 16.55 -2.96 5.03
CA PRO A 177 17.51 -3.27 3.97
C PRO A 177 17.50 -2.31 2.77
N LEU A 178 16.56 -1.36 2.68
CA LEU A 178 16.52 -0.39 1.58
C LEU A 178 17.77 0.49 1.53
N GLY A 179 18.41 0.79 2.67
CA GLY A 179 19.67 1.54 2.70
C GLY A 179 20.83 0.84 1.99
N GLU A 180 20.76 -0.49 1.87
CA GLU A 180 21.78 -1.30 1.19
C GLU A 180 21.40 -1.58 -0.28
N THR A 181 20.11 -1.51 -0.60
CA THR A 181 19.53 -1.91 -1.90
C THR A 181 18.94 -0.74 -2.70
N ILE A 182 19.43 0.48 -2.45
CA ILE A 182 18.91 1.75 -3.03
C ILE A 182 18.81 1.74 -4.57
N SER A 183 19.69 1.00 -5.22
CA SER A 183 19.70 0.86 -6.69
C SER A 183 18.59 -0.03 -7.23
N ASP A 184 17.81 -0.70 -6.38
CA ASP A 184 16.67 -1.52 -6.79
C ASP A 184 15.62 -0.63 -7.49
N PRO A 185 15.29 -0.89 -8.78
CA PRO A 185 14.25 -0.14 -9.48
C PRO A 185 12.88 -0.24 -8.80
N ASN A 186 12.67 -1.27 -7.98
CA ASN A 186 11.39 -1.52 -7.33
C ASN A 186 11.18 -0.71 -6.04
N THR A 187 12.21 -0.04 -5.51
CA THR A 187 12.09 0.78 -4.28
C THR A 187 10.95 1.79 -4.37
N GLY A 188 10.77 2.45 -5.52
CA GLY A 188 9.68 3.41 -5.72
C GLY A 188 8.30 2.79 -5.52
N THR A 189 8.05 1.63 -6.11
CA THR A 189 6.78 0.89 -5.99
C THR A 189 6.54 0.41 -4.56
N ILE A 190 7.59 -0.08 -3.88
CA ILE A 190 7.54 -0.49 -2.47
C ILE A 190 7.11 0.69 -1.58
N LEU A 191 7.71 1.87 -1.75
CA LEU A 191 7.36 3.06 -0.99
C LEU A 191 5.94 3.54 -1.29
N GLN A 192 5.50 3.49 -2.55
CA GLN A 192 4.11 3.84 -2.91
C GLN A 192 3.09 2.93 -2.26
N GLU A 193 3.35 1.62 -2.20
CA GLU A 193 2.47 0.66 -1.52
C GLU A 193 2.34 1.03 -0.04
N VAL A 194 3.46 1.33 0.62
CA VAL A 194 3.47 1.74 2.02
C VAL A 194 2.66 3.02 2.24
N LEU A 195 2.82 4.03 1.39
CA LEU A 195 2.09 5.29 1.47
C LEU A 195 0.57 5.09 1.32
N LEU A 196 0.13 4.32 0.33
CA LEU A 196 -1.30 4.10 0.05
C LEU A 196 -1.94 3.17 1.09
N ALA A 197 -1.32 2.02 1.37
CA ALA A 197 -1.87 1.02 2.29
C ALA A 197 -1.93 1.53 3.73
N ALA A 198 -0.88 2.22 4.20
CA ALA A 198 -0.90 2.82 5.54
C ALA A 198 -1.96 3.92 5.65
N SER A 199 -2.11 4.77 4.61
CA SER A 199 -3.12 5.84 4.61
C SER A 199 -4.53 5.27 4.63
N TYR A 200 -4.78 4.23 3.85
CA TYR A 200 -6.03 3.50 3.86
C TYR A 200 -6.32 2.89 5.23
N ALA A 201 -5.41 2.09 5.76
CA ALA A 201 -5.62 1.36 7.02
C ALA A 201 -5.89 2.32 8.17
N ALA A 202 -5.10 3.39 8.29
CA ALA A 202 -5.26 4.40 9.32
C ALA A 202 -6.57 5.20 9.18
N THR A 203 -7.05 5.43 7.96
CA THR A 203 -8.34 6.12 7.72
C THR A 203 -9.52 5.20 8.03
N VAL A 204 -9.48 3.96 7.56
CA VAL A 204 -10.58 2.99 7.76
C VAL A 204 -10.70 2.60 9.24
N ALA A 205 -9.60 2.60 10.00
CA ALA A 205 -9.62 2.32 11.44
C ALA A 205 -10.50 3.30 12.25
N THR A 206 -10.84 4.47 11.72
CA THR A 206 -11.72 5.43 12.40
C THR A 206 -13.16 5.43 11.89
N PHE A 207 -13.47 4.56 10.91
CA PHE A 207 -14.81 4.52 10.35
C PHE A 207 -15.82 3.98 11.35
N ASN A 208 -17.03 4.50 11.23
CA ASN A 208 -18.23 4.08 11.95
C ASN A 208 -19.24 3.48 10.95
N SER A 209 -20.44 3.12 11.42
CA SER A 209 -21.49 2.56 10.58
C SER A 209 -21.85 3.43 9.37
N ASP A 210 -21.76 4.75 9.50
CA ASP A 210 -22.15 5.71 8.45
C ASP A 210 -21.05 5.91 7.40
N THR A 211 -19.79 5.66 7.76
CA THR A 211 -18.62 5.90 6.92
C THR A 211 -17.98 4.63 6.35
N SER A 212 -18.30 3.46 6.90
CA SER A 212 -17.80 2.15 6.46
C SER A 212 -17.95 1.91 4.96
N SER A 213 -19.05 2.40 4.38
CA SER A 213 -19.36 2.26 2.97
C SER A 213 -18.44 3.03 2.01
N PHE A 214 -17.62 3.95 2.52
CA PHE A 214 -16.61 4.66 1.73
C PHE A 214 -15.28 3.89 1.64
N ALA A 215 -15.05 2.87 2.47
CA ALA A 215 -13.77 2.13 2.47
C ALA A 215 -13.41 1.56 1.10
N PRO A 216 -14.31 0.89 0.36
CA PRO A 216 -13.99 0.33 -0.96
C PRO A 216 -13.63 1.38 -2.03
N LEU A 217 -13.94 2.66 -1.78
CA LEU A 217 -13.69 3.78 -2.69
C LEU A 217 -12.28 4.36 -2.52
N LEU A 218 -11.65 4.15 -1.37
CA LEU A 218 -10.33 4.69 -1.06
C LEU A 218 -9.21 3.86 -1.72
N PRO A 219 -8.09 4.48 -2.11
CA PRO A 219 -6.93 3.74 -2.58
C PRO A 219 -6.19 3.10 -1.41
N TYR A 220 -5.96 1.79 -1.51
CA TYR A 220 -5.25 1.00 -0.50
C TYR A 220 -4.00 0.29 -1.02
N SER A 221 -3.77 0.28 -2.33
CA SER A 221 -2.64 -0.43 -2.94
C SER A 221 -2.38 0.12 -4.35
N VAL A 222 -1.13 0.02 -4.79
CA VAL A 222 -0.65 0.40 -6.13
C VAL A 222 -0.92 -0.71 -7.15
N HIS A 223 -1.12 -1.94 -6.66
CA HIS A 223 -1.18 -3.14 -7.46
C HIS A 223 -2.43 -3.18 -8.37
N LYS A 224 -2.25 -3.63 -9.62
CA LYS A 224 -3.35 -3.81 -10.59
C LYS A 224 -3.64 -5.30 -10.74
N TYR A 225 -4.80 -5.73 -10.23
CA TYR A 225 -5.17 -7.14 -10.00
C TYR A 225 -5.61 -7.94 -11.23
N THR A 226 -5.51 -7.35 -12.42
CA THR A 226 -5.97 -7.98 -13.67
C THR A 226 -4.86 -8.70 -14.42
N THR A 227 -3.62 -8.68 -13.91
CA THR A 227 -2.48 -9.28 -14.58
C THR A 227 -2.19 -10.66 -14.00
N ARG A 228 -2.03 -11.67 -14.86
CA ARG A 228 -1.60 -13.02 -14.46
C ARG A 228 -0.23 -12.94 -13.76
N GLN A 229 -0.14 -13.47 -12.56
CA GLN A 229 1.11 -13.56 -11.81
C GLN A 229 1.75 -14.93 -12.03
N GLU A 230 3.06 -14.95 -12.29
CA GLU A 230 3.83 -16.19 -12.43
C GLU A 230 4.97 -16.20 -11.42
N MET A 231 5.17 -17.34 -10.75
CA MET A 231 6.19 -17.52 -9.74
C MET A 231 6.91 -18.86 -9.96
N LYS A 232 8.24 -18.82 -9.93
CA LYS A 232 9.04 -20.03 -10.03
C LYS A 232 9.06 -20.76 -8.69
N LEU A 233 8.69 -22.04 -8.70
CA LEU A 233 8.62 -22.92 -7.54
C LEU A 233 9.90 -23.75 -7.39
N SER A 234 10.34 -24.34 -8.51
CA SER A 234 11.53 -25.20 -8.58
C SER A 234 12.21 -25.01 -9.94
N LYS A 235 13.23 -25.81 -10.26
CA LYS A 235 13.83 -25.79 -11.61
C LYS A 235 12.83 -26.20 -12.69
N SER A 236 11.86 -27.06 -12.38
CA SER A 236 10.90 -27.64 -13.32
C SER A 236 9.46 -27.17 -13.13
N SER A 237 9.15 -26.48 -12.03
CA SER A 237 7.78 -26.11 -11.67
C SER A 237 7.59 -24.60 -11.62
N THR A 238 6.53 -24.12 -12.26
CA THR A 238 6.07 -22.73 -12.19
C THR A 238 4.63 -22.70 -11.71
N LEU A 239 4.32 -21.76 -10.84
CA LEU A 239 2.98 -21.43 -10.39
C LEU A 239 2.48 -20.22 -11.18
N SER A 240 1.24 -20.28 -11.64
CA SER A 240 0.57 -19.16 -12.28
C SER A 240 -0.77 -18.90 -11.60
N VAL A 241 -1.08 -17.64 -11.31
CA VAL A 241 -2.32 -17.17 -10.70
C VAL A 241 -3.00 -16.22 -11.68
N ALA A 242 -4.26 -16.48 -11.98
CA ALA A 242 -5.12 -15.62 -12.79
C ALA A 242 -6.37 -15.26 -11.97
N GLN A 243 -6.84 -14.03 -12.14
CA GLN A 243 -8.02 -13.51 -11.46
C GLN A 243 -8.99 -12.93 -12.49
N ASP A 244 -10.20 -13.49 -12.53
CA ASP A 244 -11.24 -13.12 -13.47
C ASP A 244 -12.50 -12.65 -12.74
N THR A 245 -13.11 -11.59 -13.27
CA THR A 245 -14.42 -11.12 -12.78
C THR A 245 -15.51 -11.97 -13.40
N LEU A 246 -16.46 -12.44 -12.60
CA LEU A 246 -17.60 -13.20 -13.10
C LEU A 246 -18.51 -12.27 -13.90
N SER A 247 -18.79 -12.64 -15.15
CA SER A 247 -19.59 -11.86 -16.10
C SER A 247 -21.08 -11.80 -15.74
N SER A 248 -21.56 -12.74 -14.92
CA SER A 248 -22.94 -12.75 -14.40
C SER A 248 -22.90 -12.75 -12.87
N PRO A 249 -23.62 -11.84 -12.20
CA PRO A 249 -23.77 -11.92 -10.75
C PRO A 249 -24.41 -13.25 -10.40
N VAL A 250 -23.88 -13.92 -9.38
CA VAL A 250 -24.48 -15.15 -8.89
C VAL A 250 -25.87 -14.80 -8.37
N SER A 251 -26.92 -15.46 -8.85
CA SER A 251 -28.29 -15.18 -8.41
C SER A 251 -28.47 -15.65 -6.97
N VAL A 252 -28.22 -14.77 -6.00
CA VAL A 252 -28.51 -15.03 -4.59
C VAL A 252 -29.96 -14.66 -4.31
N MET A 253 -30.70 -15.54 -3.64
CA MET A 253 -32.10 -15.30 -3.29
C MET A 253 -32.23 -14.07 -2.38
N LEU A 254 -33.20 -13.20 -2.68
CA LEU A 254 -33.52 -11.99 -1.93
C LEU A 254 -33.85 -12.27 -0.44
N LEU A 255 -34.46 -13.42 -0.16
CA LEU A 255 -34.80 -13.85 1.19
C LEU A 255 -34.02 -15.10 1.54
N SER A 256 -33.19 -15.00 2.57
CA SER A 256 -32.48 -16.17 3.07
C SER A 256 -33.44 -17.21 3.69
N PRO A 257 -33.04 -18.50 3.79
CA PRO A 257 -33.82 -19.52 4.48
C PRO A 257 -34.16 -19.11 5.94
N GLN A 258 -33.24 -18.46 6.65
CA GLN A 258 -33.50 -18.01 8.02
C GLN A 258 -34.42 -16.79 8.07
N GLN A 259 -34.32 -15.84 7.13
CA GLN A 259 -35.23 -14.70 7.08
C GLN A 259 -36.67 -15.09 6.75
N ARG A 260 -36.87 -16.14 5.94
CA ARG A 260 -38.20 -16.71 5.71
C ARG A 260 -38.87 -17.22 6.99
N LEU A 261 -38.07 -17.62 7.99
CA LEU A 261 -38.53 -18.11 9.28
C LEU A 261 -38.52 -17.01 10.36
N ASN A 262 -37.56 -16.08 10.30
CA ASN A 262 -37.39 -14.96 11.23
C ASN A 262 -36.94 -13.70 10.47
N PRO A 263 -37.88 -12.79 10.11
CA PRO A 263 -37.62 -11.66 9.21
C PRO A 263 -36.52 -10.69 9.67
N TYR A 264 -36.26 -10.61 10.98
CA TYR A 264 -35.32 -9.64 11.56
C TYR A 264 -33.90 -10.19 11.67
N LYS A 265 -33.68 -11.49 11.44
CA LYS A 265 -32.37 -12.11 11.58
C LYS A 265 -31.61 -12.05 10.25
N ARG A 266 -30.53 -11.27 10.21
CA ARG A 266 -29.57 -11.33 9.10
C ARG A 266 -28.73 -12.60 9.19
N ASP A 267 -28.41 -13.16 8.04
CA ASP A 267 -27.51 -14.30 7.89
C ASP A 267 -26.52 -14.09 6.73
N VAL A 268 -25.65 -15.08 6.51
CA VAL A 268 -24.60 -15.06 5.48
C VAL A 268 -25.16 -14.78 4.08
N TRP A 269 -26.33 -15.30 3.74
CA TRP A 269 -26.93 -15.11 2.42
C TRP A 269 -27.43 -13.69 2.20
N ASN A 270 -27.92 -13.04 3.26
CA ASN A 270 -28.31 -11.63 3.20
C ASN A 270 -27.10 -10.72 3.03
N LEU A 271 -26.03 -10.99 3.77
CA LEU A 271 -24.77 -10.26 3.63
C LEU A 271 -24.15 -10.45 2.24
N LEU A 272 -24.22 -11.67 1.70
CA LEU A 272 -23.77 -11.98 0.35
C LEU A 272 -24.62 -11.27 -0.72
N TYR A 273 -25.94 -11.29 -0.56
CA TYR A 273 -26.86 -10.57 -1.44
C TYR A 273 -26.51 -9.08 -1.45
N GLU A 274 -26.40 -8.43 -0.28
CA GLU A 274 -26.00 -7.02 -0.14
C GLU A 274 -24.64 -6.74 -0.80
N ALA A 275 -23.67 -7.66 -0.69
CA ALA A 275 -22.35 -7.52 -1.31
C ALA A 275 -22.37 -7.64 -2.85
N GLN A 276 -23.34 -8.38 -3.41
CA GLN A 276 -23.48 -8.60 -4.85
C GLN A 276 -24.45 -7.62 -5.53
N THR A 277 -25.46 -7.14 -4.80
CA THR A 277 -26.46 -6.22 -5.35
C THR A 277 -25.97 -4.79 -5.32
N GLY A 278 -25.36 -4.36 -6.43
CA GLY A 278 -24.93 -2.99 -6.65
C GLY A 278 -23.85 -2.91 -7.73
N VAL A 279 -23.73 -1.76 -8.39
CA VAL A 279 -22.58 -1.50 -9.26
C VAL A 279 -21.35 -1.37 -8.36
N LYS A 280 -20.38 -2.28 -8.52
CA LYS A 280 -19.13 -2.19 -7.75
C LYS A 280 -18.44 -0.87 -8.05
N PRO A 281 -18.16 -0.07 -7.03
CA PRO A 281 -17.62 1.23 -7.30
C PRO A 281 -16.19 1.16 -7.79
N GLY A 282 -15.89 1.94 -8.82
CA GLY A 282 -14.51 2.17 -9.25
C GLY A 282 -13.78 2.92 -8.13
N ARG A 283 -12.62 2.40 -7.73
CA ARG A 283 -11.76 2.99 -6.71
C ARG A 283 -11.21 4.35 -7.15
N PHE A 284 -10.95 5.24 -6.21
CA PHE A 284 -10.21 6.46 -6.47
C PHE A 284 -8.78 6.12 -6.93
N VAL A 285 -8.37 6.68 -8.07
CA VAL A 285 -7.05 6.45 -8.65
C VAL A 285 -6.17 7.68 -8.40
N PRO A 286 -5.04 7.56 -7.66
CA PRO A 286 -4.17 8.71 -7.36
C PRO A 286 -3.67 9.46 -8.60
N HIS A 287 -3.52 8.77 -9.74
CA HIS A 287 -3.16 9.39 -11.02
C HIS A 287 -4.13 10.50 -11.48
N THR A 288 -5.37 10.49 -10.99
CA THR A 288 -6.34 11.57 -11.22
C THR A 288 -5.81 12.88 -10.66
N VAL A 289 -5.26 12.85 -9.45
CA VAL A 289 -4.65 14.00 -8.77
C VAL A 289 -3.41 14.46 -9.52
N VAL A 290 -2.53 13.53 -9.90
CA VAL A 290 -1.30 13.83 -10.66
C VAL A 290 -1.62 14.58 -11.94
N ASN A 291 -2.59 14.11 -12.72
CA ASN A 291 -3.01 14.78 -13.96
C ASN A 291 -3.50 16.21 -13.73
N LYS A 292 -4.19 16.47 -12.62
CA LYS A 292 -4.62 17.82 -12.24
C LYS A 292 -3.47 18.69 -11.76
N LEU A 293 -2.51 18.10 -11.04
CA LEU A 293 -1.32 18.80 -10.57
C LEU A 293 -0.39 19.18 -11.72
N LEU A 294 -0.23 18.33 -12.74
CA LEU A 294 0.58 18.64 -13.93
C LEU A 294 0.15 19.97 -14.57
N VAL A 295 -1.16 20.19 -14.71
CA VAL A 295 -1.70 21.43 -15.28
C VAL A 295 -1.69 22.58 -14.26
N SER A 296 -2.14 22.32 -13.03
CA SER A 296 -2.34 23.41 -12.06
C SER A 296 -1.05 23.93 -11.43
N LEU A 297 -0.02 23.10 -11.25
CA LEU A 297 1.29 23.53 -10.74
C LEU A 297 2.05 24.39 -11.74
N HIS A 298 1.89 24.15 -13.04
CA HIS A 298 2.47 25.01 -14.07
C HIS A 298 1.89 26.44 -14.01
N CYS A 299 0.63 26.57 -13.59
CA CYS A 299 -0.05 27.85 -13.42
C CYS A 299 0.02 28.39 -11.98
N TYR A 300 0.66 27.65 -11.06
CA TYR A 300 0.69 28.02 -9.65
C TYR A 300 1.77 29.09 -9.42
N GLN A 301 1.32 30.33 -9.27
CA GLN A 301 2.17 31.45 -8.84
C GLN A 301 1.83 31.79 -7.38
N PRO A 302 2.67 31.43 -6.39
CA PRO A 302 2.39 31.68 -4.98
C PRO A 302 2.23 33.18 -4.66
N GLU A 303 2.88 34.06 -5.43
CA GLU A 303 2.83 35.52 -5.30
C GLU A 303 1.47 36.12 -5.71
N ALA A 304 0.74 35.48 -6.64
CA ALA A 304 -0.52 36.00 -7.17
C ALA A 304 -1.72 35.74 -6.25
N LEU A 305 -1.64 34.71 -5.38
CA LEU A 305 -2.74 34.32 -4.47
C LEU A 305 -2.64 34.95 -3.08
N SER A 306 -1.50 35.57 -2.73
CA SER A 306 -1.29 36.32 -1.47
C SER A 306 -2.27 37.49 -1.27
N ARG A 307 -2.93 37.98 -2.33
CA ARG A 307 -3.89 39.10 -2.28
C ARG A 307 -5.36 38.70 -2.25
N CYS A 308 -5.65 37.40 -2.38
CA CYS A 308 -7.00 36.89 -2.32
C CYS A 308 -7.09 35.99 -1.09
N THR A 309 -7.78 36.46 -0.05
CA THR A 309 -8.26 35.55 1.00
C THR A 309 -9.17 34.53 0.31
N THR A 310 -8.64 33.34 0.00
CA THR A 310 -9.48 32.19 -0.25
C THR A 310 -10.33 31.98 1.01
N PRO A 311 -11.64 31.74 0.87
CA PRO A 311 -12.48 31.45 2.02
C PRO A 311 -11.90 30.22 2.72
N LEU A 312 -11.30 30.44 3.91
CA LEU A 312 -10.77 29.46 4.85
C LEU A 312 -10.09 28.25 4.17
N SER A 313 -8.86 28.44 3.72
CA SER A 313 -7.88 27.36 3.61
C SER A 313 -7.74 26.70 5.01
N PRO A 314 -7.76 25.36 5.14
CA PRO A 314 -7.83 24.67 6.44
C PRO A 314 -6.52 24.70 7.24
N SER A 315 -5.68 25.71 7.08
CA SER A 315 -4.40 25.84 7.78
C SER A 315 -4.47 26.60 9.11
N THR A 316 -5.60 27.21 9.49
CA THR A 316 -5.68 27.98 10.76
C THR A 316 -6.82 27.63 11.73
N THR A 317 -7.72 26.70 11.39
CA THR A 317 -8.68 26.16 12.36
C THR A 317 -8.98 24.68 12.12
N LEU A 318 -7.98 23.80 12.32
CA LEU A 318 -8.21 22.38 12.66
C LEU A 318 -8.70 22.22 14.12
N GLY A 319 -9.41 23.21 14.64
CA GLY A 319 -9.91 23.31 16.02
C GLY A 319 -11.18 22.50 16.23
N SER A 320 -11.15 21.20 15.94
CA SER A 320 -12.09 20.20 16.48
C SER A 320 -11.66 18.75 16.22
N THR A 321 -10.56 18.51 15.49
CA THR A 321 -10.01 17.16 15.21
C THR A 321 -8.85 16.78 16.14
N ASN A 322 -8.56 17.64 17.13
CA ASN A 322 -7.45 17.50 18.08
C ASN A 322 -7.48 16.23 18.93
N ASP A 323 -8.61 15.53 19.03
CA ASP A 323 -8.72 14.26 19.75
C ASP A 323 -8.56 13.03 18.84
N LEU A 324 -8.94 13.10 17.56
CA LEU A 324 -8.87 11.97 16.62
C LEU A 324 -7.48 11.83 15.96
N LEU A 325 -6.80 12.94 15.70
CA LEU A 325 -5.41 12.94 15.22
C LEU A 325 -4.40 12.51 16.30
N ARG A 326 -4.81 12.35 17.57
CA ARG A 326 -3.94 11.82 18.65
C ARG A 326 -3.55 10.36 18.44
N LEU A 327 -4.38 9.56 17.77
CA LEU A 327 -4.12 8.13 17.52
C LEU A 327 -3.01 7.91 16.47
N LEU A 328 -2.71 8.93 15.66
CA LEU A 328 -1.69 8.89 14.61
C LEU A 328 -0.51 9.83 14.89
N ARG A 329 -0.40 10.42 16.10
CA ARG A 329 0.77 11.27 16.40
C ARG A 329 2.01 10.41 16.36
N PHE A 330 2.67 10.42 15.22
CA PHE A 330 4.05 10.04 15.05
C PHE A 330 4.87 10.94 15.99
N LYS A 331 5.49 10.34 17.02
CA LYS A 331 6.21 11.06 18.08
C LYS A 331 7.72 10.99 17.93
N GLU A 332 8.20 10.18 17.00
CA GLU A 332 9.63 10.03 16.78
C GLU A 332 10.19 11.29 16.10
N PRO A 333 11.44 11.69 16.43
CA PRO A 333 12.05 12.86 15.83
C PRO A 333 12.31 12.65 14.34
N LEU A 334 11.87 13.61 13.51
CA LEU A 334 12.30 13.72 12.12
C LEU A 334 13.66 14.43 12.04
N PRO A 335 14.46 14.18 10.98
CA PRO A 335 15.76 14.86 10.83
C PRO A 335 15.61 16.34 10.47
N PHE A 336 14.40 16.79 10.11
CA PHE A 336 14.07 18.18 9.80
C PHE A 336 13.14 18.80 10.85
N VAL A 337 13.08 20.13 10.82
CA VAL A 337 12.19 20.91 11.69
C VAL A 337 10.91 21.21 10.92
N GLU A 338 9.77 20.83 11.48
CA GLU A 338 8.45 21.08 10.90
C GLU A 338 8.01 22.53 11.16
N LYS A 339 8.69 23.48 10.53
CA LYS A 339 8.29 24.89 10.50
C LYS A 339 8.25 25.34 9.06
N GLU A 340 7.07 25.73 8.59
CA GLU A 340 6.91 26.49 7.35
C GLU A 340 6.36 27.87 7.72
N VAL A 341 7.12 28.93 7.41
CA VAL A 341 6.78 30.33 7.74
C VAL A 341 5.99 30.98 6.59
N VAL A 342 5.63 30.22 5.55
CA VAL A 342 5.07 30.75 4.30
C VAL A 342 3.56 30.54 4.27
N THR A 343 2.83 31.55 3.77
CA THR A 343 1.35 31.61 3.74
C THR A 343 0.69 30.81 2.60
N ALA A 344 1.47 30.33 1.62
CA ALA A 344 1.00 29.53 0.50
C ALA A 344 2.13 28.62 -0.02
N THR A 345 2.04 27.31 0.20
CA THR A 345 3.07 26.35 -0.28
C THR A 345 2.55 25.43 -1.38
N ARG A 346 3.47 24.92 -2.22
CA ARG A 346 3.16 23.87 -3.21
C ARG A 346 2.47 22.67 -2.56
N GLN A 347 2.87 22.32 -1.34
CA GLN A 347 2.31 21.18 -0.60
C GLN A 347 0.88 21.43 -0.13
N GLU A 348 0.52 22.67 0.24
CA GLU A 348 -0.88 23.04 0.50
C GLU A 348 -1.75 22.88 -0.76
N HIS A 349 -1.22 23.25 -1.93
CA HIS A 349 -1.92 23.05 -3.20
C HIS A 349 -2.10 21.57 -3.53
N ILE A 350 -1.06 20.75 -3.36
CA ILE A 350 -1.14 19.28 -3.53
C ILE A 350 -2.22 18.70 -2.61
N THR A 351 -2.22 19.11 -1.34
CA THR A 351 -3.21 18.71 -0.32
C THR A 351 -4.63 19.11 -0.74
N SER A 352 -4.82 20.34 -1.22
CA SER A 352 -6.11 20.86 -1.69
C SER A 352 -6.65 20.11 -2.91
N VAL A 353 -5.80 19.79 -3.89
CA VAL A 353 -6.21 19.02 -5.07
C VAL A 353 -6.58 17.59 -4.69
N ASN A 354 -5.83 16.92 -3.81
CA ASN A 354 -6.20 15.61 -3.29
C ASN A 354 -7.57 15.64 -2.62
N LEU A 355 -7.78 16.59 -1.69
CA LEU A 355 -9.03 16.75 -0.96
C LEU A 355 -10.22 16.94 -1.91
N ARG A 356 -10.05 17.82 -2.90
CA ARG A 356 -11.08 18.13 -3.90
C ARG A 356 -11.44 16.92 -4.76
N GLU A 357 -10.44 16.29 -5.38
CA GLU A 357 -10.69 15.19 -6.32
C GLU A 357 -11.25 13.96 -5.60
N LEU A 358 -10.77 13.67 -4.39
CA LEU A 358 -11.33 12.61 -3.55
C LEU A 358 -12.78 12.93 -3.14
N SER A 359 -13.06 14.15 -2.68
CA SER A 359 -14.43 14.55 -2.32
C SER A 359 -15.39 14.42 -3.49
N ILE A 360 -14.98 14.86 -4.69
CA ILE A 360 -15.79 14.72 -5.92
C ILE A 360 -16.04 13.25 -6.24
N HIS A 361 -15.01 12.41 -6.11
CA HIS A 361 -15.14 10.97 -6.35
C HIS A 361 -16.15 10.32 -5.39
N LEU A 362 -16.03 10.59 -4.08
CA LEU A 362 -16.94 10.05 -3.07
C LEU A 362 -18.37 10.58 -3.24
N LEU A 363 -18.55 11.87 -3.57
CA LEU A 363 -19.87 12.47 -3.84
C LEU A 363 -20.58 11.84 -5.05
N LYS A 364 -19.84 11.58 -6.14
CA LYS A 364 -20.39 10.92 -7.34
C LYS A 364 -20.94 9.54 -6.98
N TRP A 365 -20.19 8.77 -6.20
CA TRP A 365 -20.61 7.42 -5.78
C TRP A 365 -21.73 7.43 -4.75
N SER A 366 -21.77 8.42 -3.84
CA SER A 366 -22.86 8.55 -2.86
C SER A 366 -24.18 8.97 -3.51
N SER A 367 -24.13 9.84 -4.52
CA SER A 367 -25.31 10.33 -5.25
C SER A 367 -26.00 9.24 -6.08
N VAL A 368 -25.23 8.36 -6.71
CA VAL A 368 -25.75 7.23 -7.51
C VAL A 368 -26.52 6.21 -6.64
N HIS A 369 -26.21 6.11 -5.35
CA HIS A 369 -26.78 5.11 -4.44
C HIS A 369 -27.87 5.65 -3.52
N GLY A 370 -28.43 6.83 -3.82
CA GLY A 370 -29.61 7.37 -3.12
C GLY A 370 -29.42 7.63 -1.62
N ARG A 371 -28.18 7.76 -1.13
CA ARG A 371 -27.92 7.93 0.31
C ARG A 371 -28.18 9.38 0.76
N ASN A 372 -29.06 9.49 1.75
CA ASN A 372 -29.27 10.50 2.80
C ASN A 372 -28.73 11.94 2.61
N THR A 373 -29.49 12.95 3.05
CA THR A 373 -29.15 14.39 2.97
C THR A 373 -27.87 14.79 3.73
N LYS A 374 -27.34 13.92 4.60
CA LYS A 374 -26.09 14.11 5.36
C LYS A 374 -24.83 13.66 4.60
N THR A 375 -24.96 13.12 3.39
CA THR A 375 -23.83 12.59 2.61
C THR A 375 -22.70 13.58 2.36
N PRO A 376 -22.91 14.89 2.09
CA PRO A 376 -21.80 15.81 1.84
C PRO A 376 -20.89 16.01 3.05
N VAL A 377 -21.46 16.02 4.25
CA VAL A 377 -20.69 16.18 5.50
C VAL A 377 -19.81 14.96 5.75
N PHE A 378 -20.35 13.75 5.57
CA PHE A 378 -19.56 12.53 5.70
C PHE A 378 -18.46 12.44 4.64
N VAL A 379 -18.75 12.82 3.40
CA VAL A 379 -17.73 12.86 2.34
C VAL A 379 -16.62 13.84 2.67
N HIS A 380 -16.96 15.05 3.14
CA HIS A 380 -15.95 16.02 3.56
C HIS A 380 -15.10 15.49 4.71
N ASN A 381 -15.72 14.92 5.74
CA ASN A 381 -14.99 14.36 6.89
C ASN A 381 -14.04 13.23 6.49
N VAL A 382 -14.51 12.26 5.69
CA VAL A 382 -13.69 11.15 5.21
C VAL A 382 -12.55 11.64 4.32
N SER A 383 -12.81 12.59 3.42
CA SER A 383 -11.78 13.11 2.51
C SER A 383 -10.73 13.93 3.26
N THR A 384 -11.16 14.82 4.16
CA THR A 384 -10.26 15.59 5.02
C THR A 384 -9.42 14.68 5.88
N GLN A 385 -10.02 13.65 6.45
CA GLN A 385 -9.30 12.67 7.24
C GLN A 385 -8.27 11.90 6.41
N TYR A 386 -8.67 11.35 5.26
CA TYR A 386 -7.76 10.59 4.41
C TYR A 386 -6.54 11.41 4.03
N VAL A 387 -6.75 12.66 3.58
CA VAL A 387 -5.67 13.57 3.20
C VAL A 387 -4.79 13.97 4.39
N ALA A 388 -5.37 14.21 5.57
CA ALA A 388 -4.59 14.46 6.78
C ALA A 388 -3.71 13.25 7.13
N THR A 389 -4.27 12.04 7.04
CA THR A 389 -3.55 10.79 7.24
C THR A 389 -2.42 10.60 6.23
N GLN A 390 -2.56 11.04 4.98
CA GLN A 390 -1.47 11.02 4.00
C GLN A 390 -0.24 11.77 4.53
N VAL A 391 -0.43 12.97 5.09
CA VAL A 391 0.69 13.75 5.65
C VAL A 391 1.31 13.03 6.85
N GLU A 392 0.52 12.44 7.74
CA GLU A 392 1.07 11.66 8.87
C GLU A 392 1.85 10.43 8.42
N VAL A 393 1.34 9.70 7.42
CA VAL A 393 2.03 8.53 6.84
C VAL A 393 3.33 8.97 6.15
N SER A 394 3.33 10.12 5.48
CA SER A 394 4.55 10.68 4.88
C SER A 394 5.63 10.97 5.93
N ARG A 395 5.24 11.48 7.12
CA ARG A 395 6.17 11.69 8.25
C ARG A 395 6.76 10.38 8.74
N TRP A 396 5.89 9.41 9.02
CA TRP A 396 6.31 8.11 9.48
C TRP A 396 7.25 7.44 8.47
N LEU A 397 6.95 7.52 7.17
CA LEU A 397 7.81 6.94 6.15
C LEU A 397 9.14 7.68 6.04
N CYS A 398 9.17 9.02 6.16
CA CYS A 398 10.44 9.77 6.24
C CYS A 398 11.33 9.24 7.37
N PHE A 399 10.76 8.94 8.55
CA PHE A 399 11.50 8.36 9.65
C PHE A 399 11.98 6.93 9.39
N VAL A 400 11.13 6.08 8.82
CA VAL A 400 11.52 4.71 8.45
C VAL A 400 12.66 4.74 7.44
N VAL A 401 12.58 5.63 6.46
CA VAL A 401 13.62 5.82 5.44
C VAL A 401 14.92 6.36 6.05
N THR A 402 14.85 7.31 7.00
CA THR A 402 16.02 7.76 7.77
C THR A 402 16.62 6.62 8.60
N SER A 403 15.77 5.77 9.19
CA SER A 403 16.22 4.60 9.95
C SER A 403 16.88 3.56 9.04
N ALA A 404 16.40 3.38 7.81
CA ALA A 404 17.02 2.53 6.79
C ALA A 404 18.39 3.06 6.35
N ALA A 405 18.60 4.38 6.39
CA ALA A 405 19.92 4.99 6.26
C ALA A 405 20.83 4.77 7.49
N ARG A 406 20.35 4.05 8.52
CA ARG A 406 20.98 3.82 9.83
C ARG A 406 21.19 5.11 10.63
N LEU A 407 20.37 6.13 10.35
CA LEU A 407 20.42 7.43 10.99
C LEU A 407 19.33 7.55 12.05
N LYS A 408 19.68 8.15 13.19
CA LYS A 408 18.76 8.44 14.29
C LYS A 408 18.89 9.91 14.68
N PRO A 409 18.05 10.80 14.13
CA PRO A 409 18.02 12.19 14.59
C PRO A 409 17.59 12.19 16.06
N SER A 410 18.30 12.94 16.89
CA SER A 410 18.00 13.03 18.32
C SER A 410 17.80 14.50 18.68
N TYR A 411 18.87 15.19 19.10
CA TYR A 411 18.79 16.59 19.51
C TYR A 411 19.02 17.58 18.35
N THR A 412 19.96 17.28 17.45
CA THR A 412 20.26 18.11 16.28
C THR A 412 19.31 17.78 15.12
N ARG A 413 18.69 18.82 14.55
CA ARG A 413 17.70 18.71 13.44
C ARG A 413 17.90 19.84 12.43
N GLY A 414 17.30 19.69 11.26
CA GLY A 414 17.38 20.68 10.18
C GLY A 414 18.76 20.70 9.51
N PHE A 415 19.18 21.87 9.04
CA PHE A 415 20.44 22.01 8.30
C PHE A 415 21.67 21.66 9.15
N GLN A 416 21.66 21.96 10.44
CA GLN A 416 22.72 21.59 11.37
C GLN A 416 22.89 20.06 11.48
N TYR A 417 21.81 19.30 11.35
CA TYR A 417 21.89 17.85 11.33
C TYR A 417 22.62 17.37 10.07
N ILE A 418 22.27 17.93 8.89
CA ILE A 418 22.95 17.62 7.62
C ILE A 418 24.43 17.96 7.71
N ASP A 419 24.78 19.09 8.31
CA ASP A 419 26.17 19.52 8.48
C ASP A 419 26.99 18.58 9.38
N SER A 420 26.32 17.85 10.28
CA SER A 420 26.94 16.86 11.17
C SER A 420 27.13 15.48 10.54
N LEU A 421 26.49 15.20 9.41
CA LEU A 421 26.59 13.90 8.74
C LEU A 421 27.92 13.73 8.02
N THR A 422 28.41 12.49 7.97
CA THR A 422 29.48 12.13 7.05
C THR A 422 29.00 12.22 5.60
N VAL A 423 29.95 12.36 4.66
CA VAL A 423 29.64 12.42 3.22
C VAL A 423 28.84 11.20 2.76
N TRP A 424 29.14 10.02 3.29
CA TRP A 424 28.45 8.77 2.95
C TRP A 424 27.04 8.71 3.52
N GLU A 425 26.85 9.06 4.79
CA GLU A 425 25.52 9.12 5.42
C GLU A 425 24.60 10.11 4.71
N ALA A 426 25.12 11.31 4.40
CA ALA A 426 24.38 12.32 3.66
C ALA A 426 23.98 11.80 2.27
N ARG A 427 24.89 11.09 1.57
CA ARG A 427 24.62 10.53 0.24
C ARG A 427 23.58 9.41 0.26
N ILE A 428 23.63 8.50 1.23
CA ILE A 428 22.64 7.43 1.41
C ILE A 428 21.27 8.04 1.69
N LEU A 429 21.21 9.00 2.64
CA LEU A 429 19.97 9.69 2.98
C LEU A 429 19.41 10.45 1.76
N PHE A 430 20.25 11.13 0.99
CA PHE A 430 19.84 11.82 -0.23
C PHE A 430 19.20 10.87 -1.23
N LEU A 431 19.84 9.75 -1.55
CA LEU A 431 19.32 8.81 -2.54
C LEU A 431 17.98 8.20 -2.11
N LEU A 432 17.84 7.87 -0.82
CA LEU A 432 16.61 7.36 -0.27
C LEU A 432 15.48 8.41 -0.28
N TYR A 433 15.78 9.66 0.10
CA TYR A 433 14.82 10.77 0.03
C TYR A 433 14.46 11.17 -1.39
N ASP A 434 15.37 11.02 -2.35
CA ASP A 434 15.09 11.20 -3.77
C ASP A 434 14.07 10.16 -4.27
N ARG A 435 14.25 8.89 -3.90
CA ARG A 435 13.27 7.83 -4.19
C ARG A 435 11.92 8.13 -3.55
N PHE A 436 11.90 8.56 -2.28
CA PHE A 436 10.69 8.95 -1.58
C PHE A 436 10.00 10.16 -2.23
N ASN A 437 10.73 11.22 -2.57
CA ASN A 437 10.17 12.41 -3.19
C ASN A 437 9.61 12.10 -4.59
N SER A 438 10.35 11.33 -5.39
CA SER A 438 9.89 10.85 -6.68
C SER A 438 8.63 10.00 -6.55
N CYS A 439 8.57 9.10 -5.56
CA CYS A 439 7.41 8.23 -5.38
C CYS A 439 6.17 9.04 -4.99
N CYS A 440 6.30 10.04 -4.11
CA CYS A 440 5.23 10.97 -3.74
C CYS A 440 4.73 11.73 -4.97
N GLY A 441 5.62 12.24 -5.81
CA GLY A 441 5.26 12.92 -7.07
C GLY A 441 4.45 12.04 -8.03
N CYS A 442 4.83 10.75 -8.18
CA CYS A 442 4.15 9.81 -9.08
C CYS A 442 2.71 9.47 -8.67
N ILE A 443 2.34 9.62 -7.39
CA ILE A 443 0.98 9.38 -6.89
C ILE A 443 0.31 10.67 -6.38
N GLY A 444 0.94 11.84 -6.54
CA GLY A 444 0.41 13.13 -6.11
C GLY A 444 0.28 13.24 -4.59
N PHE A 445 1.15 12.57 -3.84
CA PHE A 445 1.09 12.46 -2.38
C PHE A 445 1.80 13.64 -1.71
N PRO A 446 1.21 14.26 -0.66
CA PRO A 446 1.84 15.38 0.05
C PRO A 446 3.04 14.90 0.88
N VAL A 447 4.07 15.75 1.00
CA VAL A 447 5.23 15.50 1.88
C VAL A 447 5.14 16.32 3.17
N PRO A 448 5.87 15.95 4.24
CA PRO A 448 5.82 16.68 5.50
C PRO A 448 6.30 18.14 5.40
N PRO A 449 5.77 19.05 6.22
CA PRO A 449 6.29 20.40 6.33
C PRO A 449 7.78 20.44 6.65
N GLY A 450 8.54 21.29 5.95
CA GLY A 450 9.99 21.42 6.12
C GLY A 450 10.83 20.34 5.43
N PHE A 451 10.22 19.26 4.91
CA PHE A 451 10.92 18.24 4.13
C PHE A 451 11.57 18.84 2.88
N THR A 452 10.84 19.68 2.12
CA THR A 452 11.32 20.24 0.85
C THR A 452 12.58 21.08 1.04
N SER A 453 12.61 21.92 2.08
CA SER A 453 13.77 22.75 2.43
C SER A 453 14.95 21.90 2.91
N PHE A 454 14.70 20.90 3.76
CA PHE A 454 15.72 19.95 4.21
C PHE A 454 16.32 19.17 3.05
N PHE A 455 15.47 18.66 2.16
CA PHE A 455 15.88 17.88 1.00
C PHE A 455 16.68 18.72 0.00
N ALA A 456 16.28 19.98 -0.24
CA ALA A 456 17.05 20.91 -1.08
C ALA A 456 18.45 21.18 -0.49
N TYR A 457 18.56 21.48 0.80
CA TYR A 457 19.87 21.72 1.43
C TYR A 457 20.73 20.44 1.50
N LEU A 458 20.14 19.28 1.79
CA LEU A 458 20.82 17.98 1.74
C LEU A 458 21.40 17.72 0.35
N SER A 459 20.64 18.05 -0.69
CA SER A 459 21.05 17.89 -2.08
C SER A 459 22.21 18.83 -2.44
N TYR A 460 22.17 20.09 -1.99
CA TYR A 460 23.29 21.03 -2.14
C TYR A 460 24.59 20.49 -1.52
N ARG A 461 24.49 19.81 -0.36
CA ARG A 461 25.65 19.26 0.35
C ARG A 461 26.19 17.95 -0.24
N THR A 462 25.39 17.25 -1.03
CA THR A 462 25.71 15.89 -1.52
C THR A 462 26.00 15.85 -3.02
N LEU A 463 25.40 16.73 -3.81
CA LEU A 463 25.54 16.76 -5.27
C LEU A 463 26.64 17.73 -5.73
N GLU A 464 27.15 17.47 -6.93
CA GLU A 464 27.91 18.46 -7.68
C GLU A 464 27.01 19.66 -8.04
N ILE A 465 27.60 20.86 -8.07
CA ILE A 465 26.88 22.12 -8.29
C ILE A 465 26.06 22.09 -9.58
N SER A 466 26.63 21.56 -10.66
CA SER A 466 25.95 21.45 -11.96
C SER A 466 24.69 20.57 -11.89
N ARG A 467 24.76 19.43 -11.20
CA ARG A 467 23.61 18.54 -10.99
C ARG A 467 22.58 19.19 -10.08
N PHE A 468 23.02 19.84 -9.00
CA PHE A 468 22.12 20.55 -8.10
C PHE A 468 21.30 21.61 -8.85
N LEU A 469 21.98 22.43 -9.68
CA LEU A 469 21.32 23.47 -10.49
C LEU A 469 20.32 22.88 -11.49
N GLN A 470 20.62 21.75 -12.14
CA GLN A 470 19.66 21.08 -13.03
C GLN A 470 18.36 20.66 -12.32
N TYR A 471 18.45 20.23 -11.06
CA TYR A 471 17.27 19.87 -10.27
C TYR A 471 16.48 21.10 -9.82
N VAL A 472 17.15 22.23 -9.54
CA VAL A 472 16.50 23.52 -9.26
C VAL A 472 15.76 24.02 -10.51
N GLU A 473 16.41 24.02 -11.67
CA GLU A 473 15.81 24.45 -12.96
C GLU A 473 14.58 23.61 -13.34
N ARG A 474 14.59 22.32 -12.99
CA ARG A 474 13.45 21.41 -13.21
C ARG A 474 12.36 21.47 -12.13
N GLY A 475 12.49 22.36 -11.15
CA GLY A 475 11.50 22.52 -10.06
C GLY A 475 11.39 21.31 -9.12
N VAL A 476 12.46 20.49 -9.03
CA VAL A 476 12.55 19.38 -8.08
C VAL A 476 12.97 19.89 -6.71
N PHE A 477 13.94 20.82 -6.67
CA PHE A 477 14.36 21.47 -5.42
C PHE A 477 13.73 22.85 -5.30
N GLU A 478 13.05 23.07 -4.18
CA GLU A 478 12.43 24.36 -3.85
C GLU A 478 13.37 25.15 -2.95
N LEU A 479 13.84 26.29 -3.46
CA LEU A 479 14.75 27.17 -2.75
C LEU A 479 13.98 28.21 -1.96
N ASN A 480 13.67 27.87 -0.71
CA ASN A 480 13.11 28.83 0.24
C ASN A 480 14.18 29.77 0.77
N ILE A 481 13.76 30.91 1.34
CA ILE A 481 14.65 31.96 1.87
C ILE A 481 15.69 31.39 2.83
N ASP A 482 15.30 30.46 3.71
CA ASP A 482 16.22 29.86 4.68
C ASP A 482 17.28 28.98 4.02
N VAL A 483 16.90 28.18 3.02
CA VAL A 483 17.85 27.35 2.24
C VAL A 483 18.86 28.26 1.53
N ILE A 484 18.36 29.33 0.91
CA ILE A 484 19.18 30.28 0.18
C ILE A 484 20.16 30.97 1.13
N LYS A 485 19.70 31.51 2.26
CA LYS A 485 20.56 32.13 3.27
C LYS A 485 21.67 31.19 3.74
N SER A 486 21.34 29.93 4.00
CA SER A 486 22.33 28.93 4.41
C SER A 486 23.34 28.60 3.30
N ILE A 487 22.91 28.53 2.04
CA ILE A 487 23.81 28.34 0.90
C ILE A 487 24.73 29.55 0.73
N PHE A 488 24.21 30.78 0.74
CA PHE A 488 25.02 32.00 0.62
C PHE A 488 26.05 32.14 1.75
N ALA A 489 25.66 31.84 2.99
CA ALA A 489 26.59 31.85 4.12
C ALA A 489 27.75 30.86 3.93
N ASP A 490 27.49 29.66 3.41
CA ASP A 490 28.54 28.68 3.07
C ASP A 490 29.36 29.10 1.84
N MET A 491 28.76 29.77 0.86
CA MET A 491 29.45 30.27 -0.33
C MET A 491 30.45 31.38 -0.02
N LEU A 492 30.10 32.32 0.88
CA LEU A 492 31.01 33.37 1.33
C LEU A 492 32.28 32.80 1.98
N VAL A 493 32.19 31.59 2.54
CA VAL A 493 33.33 30.86 3.12
C VAL A 493 34.10 30.07 2.06
N ARG A 494 33.45 29.59 0.99
CA ARG A 494 34.02 28.64 0.01
C ARG A 494 34.34 29.22 -1.39
N CYS A 495 34.12 30.51 -1.64
CA CYS A 495 34.40 31.21 -2.91
C CYS A 495 33.87 30.52 -4.19
N LYS A 496 32.58 30.14 -4.23
CA LYS A 496 31.94 29.49 -5.39
C LYS A 496 31.23 30.48 -6.34
N ALA A 497 31.96 31.17 -7.22
CA ALA A 497 31.40 32.21 -8.10
C ALA A 497 30.30 31.74 -9.09
N GLU A 498 30.37 30.50 -9.60
CA GLU A 498 29.42 29.99 -10.61
C GLU A 498 27.98 29.85 -10.09
N LEU A 499 27.83 29.47 -8.81
CA LEU A 499 26.53 29.22 -8.18
C LEU A 499 25.78 30.53 -7.90
N GLU A 500 26.50 31.62 -7.66
CA GLU A 500 25.95 32.93 -7.31
C GLU A 500 25.14 33.49 -8.49
N SER A 501 25.72 33.50 -9.69
CA SER A 501 25.07 34.03 -10.89
C SER A 501 23.78 33.31 -11.26
N THR A 502 23.66 32.02 -10.96
CA THR A 502 22.48 31.20 -11.29
C THR A 502 21.41 31.29 -10.20
N LEU A 503 21.79 31.32 -8.92
CA LEU A 503 20.83 31.56 -7.83
C LEU A 503 20.15 32.93 -7.95
N LEU A 504 20.89 33.97 -8.35
CA LEU A 504 20.35 35.30 -8.66
C LEU A 504 19.36 35.29 -9.84
N LYS A 505 19.52 34.38 -10.82
CA LYS A 505 18.57 34.20 -11.93
C LYS A 505 17.32 33.42 -11.52
N CYS A 506 17.47 32.40 -10.68
CA CYS A 506 16.37 31.54 -10.24
C CYS A 506 15.50 32.18 -9.14
N CYS A 507 16.05 33.14 -8.38
CA CYS A 507 15.31 33.88 -7.35
C CYS A 507 15.53 35.39 -7.52
N PRO A 508 14.77 36.07 -8.41
CA PRO A 508 14.92 37.51 -8.63
C PRO A 508 14.67 38.35 -7.37
N VAL A 509 13.95 37.82 -6.37
CA VAL A 509 13.72 38.44 -5.06
C VAL A 509 15.02 38.68 -4.27
N LEU A 510 16.12 37.99 -4.60
CA LEU A 510 17.43 38.22 -3.99
C LEU A 510 18.12 39.50 -4.47
N THR A 511 17.72 40.09 -5.60
CA THR A 511 18.31 41.37 -6.05
C THR A 511 17.93 42.56 -5.15
N LEU A 512 17.06 42.35 -4.15
CA LEU A 512 16.59 43.35 -3.19
C LEU A 512 17.28 43.28 -1.81
N PHE A 513 18.24 42.37 -1.60
CA PHE A 513 18.97 42.21 -0.33
C PHE A 513 20.47 42.48 -0.44
#